data_AF-A0A9E4K4J0-F1
#
_entry.id   AF-A0A9E4K4J0-F1
#
_cell.length_a   1.000
_cell.length_b   1.000
_cell.length_c   1.000
_cell.angle_alpha   90.00
_cell.angle_beta   90.00
_cell.angle_gamma   90.00
#
_symmetry.space_group_name_H-M   'P 1'
#
loop_
_entity.id
_entity.type
_entity.pdbx_description
1 polymer ?
#
loop_
_entity_poly.entity_id
_entity_poly.type
_entity_poly.pdbx_seq_one_letter_code
_entity_poly.pdbx_strand_id
1 'polypeptide(L)'
;MRLLAQTLCNKENKHMWQCFLEIIDLVAKVAQTAIAAFVAWLAWRTFLKEEEQDTTVVEDVEKPLGEVTDLKLFETSKQTTWLKKTTNGIECHIDEHRKGKVGGHKWTLSPSQIKTILETGDIYVNPGYKIRTGLVSIGNRTNWLYSKKLFPEPANLHHKVIELLKAANA
;
A
#
# COMPACT_ATOMS: atom_id res chain seq x y z
N MET A 1 -19.61 -54.48 -54.38
CA MET A 1 -19.28 -54.69 -52.95
C MET A 1 -18.21 -53.74 -52.37
N ARG A 2 -17.44 -52.96 -53.15
CA ARG A 2 -16.42 -52.04 -52.60
C ARG A 2 -16.94 -50.64 -52.19
N LEU A 3 -18.02 -50.16 -52.81
CA LEU A 3 -18.61 -48.85 -52.52
C LEU A 3 -19.32 -48.79 -51.15
N LEU A 4 -20.00 -49.87 -50.73
CA LEU A 4 -20.70 -49.91 -49.44
C LEU A 4 -19.75 -49.88 -48.24
N ALA A 5 -18.57 -50.50 -48.36
CA ALA A 5 -17.55 -50.52 -47.31
C ALA A 5 -16.90 -49.14 -47.08
N GLN A 6 -16.68 -48.37 -48.16
CA GLN A 6 -16.12 -47.01 -48.06
C GLN A 6 -17.12 -46.01 -47.44
N THR A 7 -18.41 -46.15 -47.71
CA THR A 7 -19.45 -45.30 -47.08
C THR A 7 -19.67 -45.61 -45.60
N LEU A 8 -19.48 -46.86 -45.16
CA LEU A 8 -19.60 -47.24 -43.75
C LEU A 8 -18.43 -46.70 -42.92
N CYS A 9 -17.20 -46.81 -43.42
CA CYS A 9 -15.99 -46.32 -42.75
C CYS A 9 -15.98 -44.77 -42.60
N ASN A 10 -16.50 -44.03 -43.58
CA ASN A 10 -16.59 -42.57 -43.51
C ASN A 10 -17.73 -42.07 -42.58
N LYS A 11 -18.73 -42.92 -42.30
CA LYS A 11 -19.82 -42.61 -41.36
C LYS A 11 -19.39 -42.80 -39.90
N GLU A 12 -18.61 -43.85 -39.61
CA GLU A 12 -18.03 -44.08 -38.28
C GLU A 12 -17.09 -42.95 -37.85
N ASN A 13 -16.24 -42.43 -38.75
CA ASN A 13 -15.34 -41.32 -38.45
C ASN A 13 -16.07 -40.00 -38.13
N LYS A 14 -17.23 -39.75 -38.74
CA LYS A 14 -18.05 -38.56 -38.43
C LYS A 14 -18.68 -38.66 -37.04
N HIS A 15 -19.16 -39.85 -36.65
CA HIS A 15 -19.69 -40.08 -35.31
C HIS A 15 -18.60 -39.97 -34.24
N MET A 16 -17.41 -40.53 -34.48
CA MET A 16 -16.28 -40.38 -33.54
C MET A 16 -15.83 -38.93 -33.38
N TRP A 17 -15.82 -38.13 -34.47
CA TRP A 17 -15.48 -36.71 -34.41
C TRP A 17 -16.51 -35.87 -33.65
N GLN A 18 -17.80 -36.18 -33.80
CA GLN A 18 -18.86 -35.52 -33.02
C GLN A 18 -18.73 -35.83 -31.52
N CYS A 19 -18.52 -37.09 -31.15
CA CYS A 19 -18.28 -37.46 -29.75
C CYS A 19 -17.03 -36.78 -29.18
N PHE A 20 -15.96 -36.63 -29.98
CA PHE A 20 -14.75 -35.92 -29.56
C PHE A 20 -15.01 -34.44 -29.24
N LEU A 21 -15.78 -33.74 -30.10
CA LEU A 21 -16.13 -32.33 -29.87
C LEU A 21 -17.03 -32.16 -28.64
N GLU A 22 -17.98 -33.07 -28.42
CA GLU A 22 -18.84 -33.07 -27.22
C GLU A 22 -18.04 -33.28 -25.93
N ILE A 23 -17.02 -34.15 -25.95
CA ILE A 23 -16.11 -34.36 -24.82
C ILE A 23 -15.31 -33.08 -24.53
N ILE A 24 -14.80 -32.40 -25.56
CA ILE A 24 -14.06 -31.14 -25.38
C ILE A 24 -14.96 -30.06 -24.76
N ASP A 25 -16.19 -29.91 -25.25
CA ASP A 25 -17.13 -28.91 -24.72
C ASP A 25 -17.50 -29.21 -23.26
N LEU A 26 -17.69 -30.49 -22.91
CA LEU A 26 -17.92 -30.92 -21.53
C LEU A 26 -16.73 -30.58 -20.63
N VAL A 27 -15.50 -30.88 -21.08
CA VAL A 27 -14.27 -30.57 -20.33
C VAL A 27 -14.10 -29.07 -20.16
N ALA A 28 -14.40 -28.27 -21.19
CA ALA A 28 -14.31 -26.81 -21.12
C ALA A 28 -15.29 -26.22 -20.09
N LYS A 29 -16.53 -26.72 -20.04
CA LYS A 29 -17.53 -26.31 -19.04
C LYS A 29 -17.11 -26.68 -17.62
N VAL A 30 -16.56 -27.88 -17.42
CA VAL A 30 -16.03 -28.32 -16.13
C VAL A 30 -14.82 -27.48 -15.72
N ALA A 31 -13.95 -27.12 -16.66
CA ALA A 31 -12.80 -26.26 -16.39
C ALA A 31 -13.26 -24.86 -15.95
N GLN A 32 -14.26 -24.28 -16.62
CA GLN A 32 -14.80 -22.96 -16.26
C GLN A 32 -15.43 -22.95 -14.85
N THR A 33 -16.21 -23.98 -14.50
CA THR A 33 -16.80 -24.08 -13.15
C THR A 33 -15.74 -24.32 -12.07
N ALA A 34 -14.70 -25.11 -12.37
CA ALA A 34 -13.58 -25.32 -11.48
C ALA A 34 -12.79 -24.03 -11.23
N ILE A 35 -12.54 -23.22 -12.28
CA ILE A 35 -11.87 -21.93 -12.15
C ILE A 35 -12.71 -20.97 -11.28
N ALA A 36 -14.02 -20.89 -11.53
CA ALA A 36 -14.90 -20.04 -10.73
C ALA A 36 -14.92 -20.45 -9.25
N ALA A 37 -14.99 -21.76 -8.96
CA ALA A 37 -14.92 -22.28 -7.60
C ALA A 37 -13.55 -22.00 -6.95
N PHE A 38 -12.46 -22.11 -7.71
CA PHE A 38 -11.12 -21.82 -7.23
C PHE A 38 -10.93 -20.33 -6.89
N VAL A 39 -11.44 -19.42 -7.73
CA VAL A 39 -11.42 -17.98 -7.47
C VAL A 39 -12.26 -17.64 -6.24
N ALA A 40 -13.46 -18.22 -6.12
CA ALA A 40 -14.30 -18.05 -4.93
C ALA A 40 -13.62 -18.58 -3.65
N TRP A 41 -12.93 -19.72 -3.74
CA TRP A 41 -12.16 -20.29 -2.62
C TRP A 41 -10.94 -19.43 -2.25
N LEU A 42 -10.22 -18.91 -3.24
CA LEU A 42 -9.12 -17.97 -3.00
C LEU A 42 -9.63 -16.68 -2.36
N ALA A 43 -10.74 -16.12 -2.86
CA ALA A 43 -11.36 -14.93 -2.31
C ALA A 43 -11.85 -15.17 -0.87
N TRP A 44 -12.45 -16.33 -0.57
CA TRP A 44 -12.82 -16.73 0.79
C TRP A 44 -11.60 -16.84 1.71
N ARG A 45 -10.51 -17.45 1.21
CA ARG A 45 -9.26 -17.58 1.95
C ARG A 45 -8.60 -16.22 2.23
N THR A 46 -8.68 -15.26 1.30
CA THR A 46 -8.18 -13.91 1.52
C THR A 46 -9.06 -13.12 2.47
N PHE A 47 -10.38 -13.26 2.37
CA PHE A 47 -11.34 -12.56 3.25
C PHE A 47 -11.24 -13.04 4.70
N LEU A 48 -11.07 -14.35 4.93
CA LEU A 48 -10.76 -14.89 6.26
C LEU A 48 -9.39 -14.45 6.81
N LYS A 49 -8.49 -13.98 5.94
CA LYS A 49 -7.21 -13.38 6.35
C LYS A 49 -7.36 -11.89 6.71
N GLU A 50 -8.52 -11.29 6.45
CA GLU A 50 -8.80 -9.87 6.64
C GLU A 50 -9.50 -9.57 7.99
N GLU A 51 -9.85 -10.60 8.79
CA GLU A 51 -10.28 -10.43 10.20
C GLU A 51 -9.17 -10.66 11.25
N GLU A 52 -7.92 -10.85 10.83
CA GLU A 52 -6.78 -10.37 11.63
C GLU A 52 -6.48 -8.93 11.18
N GLN A 53 -7.42 -8.02 11.49
CA GLN A 53 -7.01 -6.73 12.01
C GLN A 53 -6.30 -7.07 13.32
N ASP A 54 -5.04 -7.49 13.16
CA ASP A 54 -4.24 -8.10 14.19
C ASP A 54 -4.21 -7.08 15.31
N THR A 55 -5.03 -7.41 16.30
CA THR A 55 -5.03 -6.80 17.62
C THR A 55 -3.79 -7.36 18.31
N THR A 56 -2.64 -7.31 17.62
CA THR A 56 -1.36 -7.23 18.28
C THR A 56 -1.45 -5.93 19.04
N VAL A 57 -1.74 -6.10 20.32
CA VAL A 57 -1.14 -5.38 21.43
C VAL A 57 0.34 -5.16 21.07
N VAL A 58 0.62 -4.22 20.18
CA VAL A 58 1.77 -3.36 20.37
C VAL A 58 1.50 -2.81 21.75
N GLU A 59 2.43 -3.03 22.68
CA GLU A 59 2.47 -2.27 23.91
C GLU A 59 2.31 -0.80 23.52
N ASP A 60 1.06 -0.35 23.59
CA ASP A 60 0.70 1.03 23.63
C ASP A 60 1.35 1.43 24.93
N VAL A 61 2.54 2.00 24.82
CA VAL A 61 3.01 2.95 25.81
C VAL A 61 1.90 3.98 25.81
N GLU A 62 0.96 3.78 26.72
CA GLU A 62 -0.13 4.64 27.07
C GLU A 62 0.50 6.00 27.38
N LYS A 63 0.71 6.80 26.34
CA LYS A 63 0.98 8.22 26.50
C LYS A 63 -0.36 8.84 26.83
N PRO A 64 -0.46 9.51 27.99
CA PRO A 64 -1.73 9.99 28.47
C PRO A 64 -2.29 11.03 27.50
N LEU A 65 -3.62 10.99 27.35
CA LEU A 65 -4.51 12.01 26.80
C LEU A 65 -3.89 13.42 26.70
N GLY A 66 -3.78 13.96 25.48
CA GLY A 66 -3.72 15.42 25.26
C GLY A 66 -2.62 15.95 24.32
N GLU A 67 -1.67 15.13 23.87
CA GLU A 67 -0.61 15.56 22.95
C GLU A 67 -0.84 15.03 21.53
N VAL A 68 -0.87 15.94 20.56
CA VAL A 68 -0.87 15.60 19.13
C VAL A 68 0.38 14.78 18.82
N THR A 69 0.18 13.53 18.37
CA THR A 69 1.24 12.54 18.19
C THR A 69 2.30 12.99 17.18
N ASP A 70 3.55 13.08 17.63
CA ASP A 70 4.71 13.28 16.77
C ASP A 70 4.72 12.26 15.61
N LEU A 71 4.92 12.72 14.38
CA LEU A 71 4.90 11.87 13.20
C LEU A 71 6.32 11.41 12.84
N LYS A 72 6.57 10.10 12.95
CA LYS A 72 7.80 9.47 12.46
C LYS A 72 7.74 9.36 10.94
N LEU A 73 8.57 10.11 10.21
CA LEU A 73 8.63 10.10 8.74
C LEU A 73 9.53 8.98 8.20
N PHE A 74 10.71 8.84 8.81
CA PHE A 74 11.77 7.98 8.30
C PHE A 74 12.47 7.28 9.44
N GLU A 75 12.80 6.01 9.23
CA GLU A 75 13.45 5.19 10.24
C GLU A 75 14.45 4.24 9.59
N THR A 76 15.64 4.23 10.16
CA THR A 76 16.70 3.29 9.85
C THR A 76 17.43 2.94 11.14
N SER A 77 18.27 1.89 11.11
CA SER A 77 19.16 1.57 12.23
C SER A 77 20.11 2.69 12.63
N LYS A 78 20.31 3.68 11.74
CA LYS A 78 21.28 4.75 11.92
C LYS A 78 20.65 6.10 12.25
N GLN A 79 19.46 6.38 11.73
CA GLN A 79 18.79 7.66 11.91
C GLN A 79 17.28 7.49 11.90
N THR A 80 16.60 8.37 12.62
CA THR A 80 15.14 8.53 12.65
C THR A 80 14.81 9.99 12.38
N THR A 81 13.78 10.25 11.58
CA THR A 81 13.29 11.61 11.30
C THR A 81 11.88 11.77 11.82
N TRP A 82 11.68 12.80 12.63
CA TRP A 82 10.43 13.14 13.28
C TRP A 82 9.91 14.49 12.81
N LEU A 83 8.59 14.59 12.68
CA LEU A 83 7.87 15.86 12.65
C LEU A 83 7.13 16.02 13.97
N LYS A 84 7.50 17.06 14.71
CA LYS A 84 6.94 17.33 16.03
C LYS A 84 6.05 18.56 15.97
N LYS A 85 4.89 18.50 16.60
CA LYS A 85 4.08 19.70 16.84
C LYS A 85 4.69 20.45 18.02
N THR A 86 4.90 21.75 17.85
CA THR A 86 5.38 22.66 18.88
C THR A 86 4.48 23.89 18.93
N THR A 87 4.64 24.74 19.95
CA THR A 87 3.93 26.03 20.04
C THR A 87 4.27 26.97 18.88
N ASN A 88 5.46 26.80 18.28
CA ASN A 88 5.93 27.60 17.15
C ASN A 88 5.54 27.01 15.78
N GLY A 89 4.71 25.97 15.76
CA GLY A 89 4.28 25.24 14.56
C GLY A 89 4.90 23.84 14.47
N ILE A 90 5.32 23.40 13.29
CA ILE A 90 5.87 22.04 13.10
C ILE A 90 7.37 22.08 12.93
N GLU A 91 8.07 21.28 13.72
CA GLU A 91 9.52 21.15 13.65
C GLU A 91 9.94 19.79 13.14
N CYS A 92 10.94 19.79 12.26
CA CYS A 92 11.60 18.56 11.82
C CYS A 92 12.87 18.33 12.61
N HIS A 93 12.94 17.16 13.25
CA HIS A 93 14.08 16.71 14.03
C HIS A 93 14.63 15.42 13.43
N ILE A 94 15.96 15.31 13.35
CA ILE A 94 16.63 14.06 12.98
C ILE A 94 17.37 13.54 14.19
N ASP A 95 16.98 12.37 14.67
CA ASP A 95 17.74 11.64 15.68
C ASP A 95 18.75 10.74 14.95
N GLU A 96 20.05 10.94 15.20
CA GLU A 96 21.11 10.11 14.63
C GLU A 96 21.66 9.19 15.73
N HIS A 97 21.65 7.89 15.46
CA HIS A 97 22.13 6.84 16.36
C HIS A 97 23.59 6.44 16.08
N ARG A 98 24.23 7.02 15.04
CA ARG A 98 25.65 6.77 14.75
C ARG A 98 26.55 7.45 15.77
N LYS A 99 27.51 6.69 16.32
CA LYS A 99 28.58 7.22 17.18
C LYS A 99 29.31 8.38 16.48
N GLY A 100 29.39 9.52 17.15
CA GLY A 100 30.15 10.70 16.68
C GLY A 100 29.40 11.63 15.72
N LYS A 101 28.11 11.39 15.43
CA LYS A 101 27.27 12.33 14.67
C LYS A 101 26.14 12.85 15.54
N VAL A 102 25.97 14.17 15.53
CA VAL A 102 24.91 14.84 16.30
C VAL A 102 23.71 15.02 15.37
N GLY A 103 22.59 14.39 15.74
CA GLY A 103 21.28 14.69 15.18
C GLY A 103 20.81 16.10 15.57
N GLY A 104 19.61 16.50 15.16
CA GLY A 104 18.98 17.70 15.70
C GLY A 104 17.92 18.32 14.78
N HIS A 105 17.51 19.52 15.18
CA HIS A 105 16.59 20.37 14.45
C HIS A 105 17.08 20.67 13.03
N LYS A 106 16.18 20.58 12.04
CA LYS A 106 16.46 20.86 10.63
C LYS A 106 15.71 22.06 10.10
N TRP A 107 14.44 22.19 10.46
CA TRP A 107 13.61 23.31 10.06
C TRP A 107 12.36 23.38 10.92
N THR A 108 11.78 24.57 10.95
CA THR A 108 10.46 24.85 11.54
C THR A 108 9.56 25.40 10.44
N LEU A 109 8.29 25.00 10.47
CA LEU A 109 7.18 25.62 9.75
C LEU A 109 6.39 26.44 10.76
N SER A 110 6.38 27.76 10.55
CA SER A 110 5.57 28.67 11.35
C SER A 110 4.07 28.49 11.07
N PRO A 111 3.17 28.89 11.98
CA PRO A 111 1.73 28.75 11.78
C PRO A 111 1.21 29.46 10.51
N SER A 112 1.79 30.62 10.17
CA SER A 112 1.43 31.33 8.93
C SER A 112 1.79 30.52 7.67
N GLN A 113 2.97 29.89 7.65
CA GLN A 113 3.37 29.00 6.55
C GLN A 113 2.49 27.76 6.48
N ILE A 114 2.13 27.18 7.63
CA ILE A 114 1.22 26.02 7.70
C ILE A 114 -0.13 26.38 7.09
N LYS A 115 -0.68 27.54 7.44
CA LYS A 115 -1.94 28.03 6.88
C LYS A 115 -1.86 28.16 5.35
N THR A 116 -0.80 28.78 4.82
CA THR A 116 -0.61 28.88 3.37
C THR A 116 -0.49 27.52 2.69
N ILE A 117 0.22 26.56 3.30
CA ILE A 117 0.36 25.20 2.75
C ILE A 117 -0.98 24.47 2.73
N LEU A 118 -1.81 24.64 3.77
CA LEU A 118 -3.15 24.05 3.83
C LEU A 118 -4.12 24.67 2.81
N GLU A 119 -4.04 25.98 2.59
CA GLU A 119 -4.86 26.69 1.59
C GLU A 119 -4.46 26.35 0.15
N THR A 120 -3.16 26.22 -0.11
CA THR A 120 -2.63 25.89 -1.45
C THR A 120 -2.64 24.39 -1.75
N GLY A 121 -2.68 23.54 -0.73
CA GLY A 121 -2.54 22.10 -0.88
C GLY A 121 -1.14 21.66 -1.30
N ASP A 122 -0.10 22.44 -0.97
CA ASP A 122 1.29 22.21 -1.39
C ASP A 122 1.96 21.07 -0.58
N ILE A 123 1.39 19.87 -0.68
CA ILE A 123 1.88 18.65 -0.03
C ILE A 123 1.93 17.56 -1.08
N TYR A 124 3.13 17.05 -1.34
CA TYR A 124 3.33 16.04 -2.37
C TYR A 124 4.07 14.84 -1.80
N VAL A 125 3.50 13.65 -1.96
CA VAL A 125 4.15 12.39 -1.60
C VAL A 125 4.46 11.64 -2.88
N ASN A 126 5.75 11.49 -3.19
CA ASN A 126 6.24 10.73 -4.31
C ASN A 126 6.83 9.40 -3.81
N PRO A 127 6.21 8.24 -4.07
CA PRO A 127 6.78 6.97 -3.66
C PRO A 127 8.14 6.70 -4.32
N GLY A 128 8.39 7.22 -5.51
CA GLY A 128 9.62 6.98 -6.25
C GLY A 128 9.91 5.50 -6.55
N TYR A 129 10.99 5.26 -7.29
CA TYR A 129 11.36 3.92 -7.74
C TYR A 129 12.09 3.06 -6.70
N LYS A 130 12.58 3.67 -5.61
CA LYS A 130 13.34 2.96 -4.57
C LYS A 130 12.41 2.04 -3.76
N ILE A 131 12.87 0.82 -3.49
CA ILE A 131 12.05 -0.23 -2.84
C ILE A 131 11.60 0.18 -1.43
N ARG A 132 12.48 0.82 -0.64
CA ARG A 132 12.24 1.06 0.80
C ARG A 132 11.93 2.51 1.16
N THR A 133 12.09 3.43 0.24
CA THR A 133 12.04 4.88 0.51
C THR A 133 11.26 5.61 -0.55
N GLY A 134 10.51 6.63 -0.14
CA GLY A 134 9.98 7.64 -1.04
C GLY A 134 10.40 9.05 -0.62
N LEU A 135 9.85 10.04 -1.31
CA LEU A 135 10.06 11.46 -1.08
C LEU A 135 8.75 12.12 -0.67
N VAL A 136 8.81 13.05 0.27
CA VAL A 136 7.72 13.91 0.66
C VAL A 136 8.19 15.37 0.56
N SER A 137 7.31 16.22 0.05
CA SER A 137 7.50 17.65 -0.05
C SER A 137 6.37 18.33 0.71
N ILE A 138 6.71 19.26 1.60
CA ILE A 138 5.77 20.00 2.44
C ILE A 138 6.07 21.49 2.26
N GLY A 139 5.25 22.17 1.44
CA GLY A 139 5.51 23.54 1.02
C GLY A 139 6.90 23.69 0.38
N ASN A 140 7.63 24.71 0.83
CA ASN A 140 9.01 24.98 0.42
C ASN A 140 10.03 23.92 0.88
N ARG A 141 9.63 22.90 1.67
CA ARG A 141 10.51 21.83 2.15
C ARG A 141 10.34 20.60 1.27
N THR A 142 11.11 20.57 0.18
CA THR A 142 11.01 19.51 -0.83
C THR A 142 11.96 18.34 -0.59
N ASN A 143 11.63 17.16 -1.13
CA ASN A 143 12.53 15.99 -1.23
C ASN A 143 12.98 15.39 0.11
N TRP A 144 12.13 15.42 1.13
CA TRP A 144 12.37 14.73 2.39
C TRP A 144 12.15 13.24 2.24
N LEU A 145 13.03 12.42 2.82
CA LEU A 145 12.86 10.97 2.75
C LEU A 145 11.78 10.51 3.71
N TYR A 146 10.96 9.57 3.26
CA TYR A 146 10.06 8.80 4.12
C TYR A 146 10.26 7.30 3.92
N SER A 147 9.92 6.51 4.94
CA SER A 147 10.07 5.05 4.89
C SER A 147 8.81 4.39 4.38
N LYS A 148 8.92 3.64 3.28
CA LYS A 148 7.79 2.83 2.75
C LYS A 148 7.38 1.71 3.69
N LYS A 149 8.26 1.31 4.63
CA LYS A 149 7.92 0.36 5.69
C LYS A 149 6.90 0.96 6.67
N LEU A 150 7.01 2.25 6.97
CA LEU A 150 6.09 2.97 7.86
C LEU A 150 4.83 3.40 7.11
N PHE A 151 4.98 3.77 5.84
CA PHE A 151 3.89 4.21 4.97
C PHE A 151 3.95 3.46 3.64
N PRO A 152 3.38 2.24 3.57
CA PRO A 152 3.37 1.47 2.33
C PRO A 152 2.57 2.19 1.25
N GLU A 153 1.48 2.85 1.65
CA GLU A 153 0.64 3.67 0.78
C GLU A 153 1.00 5.15 0.93
N PRO A 154 1.36 5.85 -0.17
CA PRO A 154 1.71 7.27 -0.13
C PRO A 154 0.53 8.15 0.29
N ALA A 155 -0.71 7.72 -0.02
CA ALA A 155 -1.92 8.42 0.38
C ALA A 155 -2.05 8.52 1.90
N ASN A 156 -1.72 7.46 2.65
CA ASN A 156 -1.81 7.47 4.12
C ASN A 156 -0.82 8.46 4.75
N LEU A 157 0.39 8.57 4.19
CA LEU A 157 1.35 9.58 4.63
C LEU A 157 0.82 11.00 4.36
N HIS A 158 0.25 11.23 3.19
CA HIS A 158 -0.32 12.52 2.82
C HIS A 158 -1.43 12.96 3.80
N HIS A 159 -2.36 12.05 4.13
CA HIS A 159 -3.42 12.33 5.11
C HIS A 159 -2.87 12.63 6.50
N LYS A 160 -1.91 11.84 7.00
CA LYS A 160 -1.30 12.08 8.31
C LYS A 160 -0.53 13.40 8.39
N VAL A 161 0.15 13.81 7.32
CA VAL A 161 0.82 15.11 7.25
C VAL A 161 -0.21 16.25 7.28
N ILE A 162 -1.32 16.12 6.55
CA ILE A 162 -2.42 17.10 6.61
C ILE A 162 -3.01 17.19 8.01
N GLU A 163 -3.27 16.06 8.65
CA GLU A 163 -3.80 16.01 10.01
C GLU A 163 -2.87 16.71 10.99
N LEU A 164 -1.57 16.44 10.92
CA LEU A 164 -0.56 17.10 11.73
C LEU A 164 -0.53 18.62 11.50
N LEU A 165 -0.59 19.06 10.23
CA LEU A 165 -0.64 20.47 9.86
C LEU A 165 -1.90 21.16 10.40
N LYS A 166 -3.06 20.53 10.27
CA LYS A 166 -4.33 21.04 10.83
C LYS A 166 -4.26 21.14 12.34
N ALA A 167 -3.72 20.11 13.00
CA ALA A 167 -3.56 20.09 14.45
C ALA A 167 -2.58 21.18 14.92
N ALA A 168 -1.54 21.51 14.14
CA ALA A 168 -0.59 22.57 14.46
C ALA A 168 -1.11 24.00 14.20
N ASN A 169 -2.18 24.14 13.42
CA ASN A 169 -2.83 25.42 13.11
C ASN A 169 -4.08 25.69 13.97
N ALA A 170 -4.52 24.71 14.76
CA ALA A 170 -5.60 24.84 15.74
C ALA A 170 -5.06 25.45 17.05
#